data_AF-A0AAP7A2X0-F1
#
_entry.id   AF-A0AAP7A2X0-F1
#
_cell.length_a   1.000
_cell.length_b   1.000
_cell.length_c   1.000
_cell.angle_alpha   90.00
_cell.angle_beta   90.00
_cell.angle_gamma   90.00
#
_symmetry.space_group_name_H-M   'P 1'
#
loop_
_entity.id
_entity.type
_entity.pdbx_description
1 polymer ?
#
loop_
_entity_poly.entity_id
_entity_poly.type
_entity_poly.pdbx_seq_one_letter_code
_entity_poly.pdbx_strand_id
1 'polypeptide(L)'
;MNLMQLKVPAGYAVTFNKFYDIDPVLSEGNDYLIENWGFFTEDLLQIVKLKIHNGKWYIPESEDTLLFDLGWYPDSDINGHYHLQLVDGKWNEMKSISSKDRFLIKVALEEWMEELQKV
;
A
#
# COMPACT_ATOMS: atom_id res chain seq x y z
N MET A 1 15.53 -10.99 2.76
CA MET A 1 14.29 -10.39 2.23
C MET A 1 14.43 -8.89 2.31
N ASN A 2 14.07 -8.18 1.25
CA ASN A 2 14.14 -6.72 1.20
C ASN A 2 12.72 -6.16 1.05
N LEU A 3 12.46 -5.00 1.67
CA LEU A 3 11.26 -4.24 1.36
C LEU A 3 11.27 -3.83 -0.12
N MET A 4 10.08 -3.69 -0.69
CA MET A 4 9.92 -3.12 -2.02
C MET A 4 10.55 -1.72 -2.03
N GLN A 5 11.41 -1.46 -3.00
CA GLN A 5 12.00 -0.13 -3.16
C GLN A 5 10.92 0.84 -3.66
N LEU A 6 10.66 1.92 -2.91
CA LEU A 6 9.67 2.93 -3.26
C LEU A 6 10.31 4.31 -3.42
N LYS A 7 9.93 5.04 -4.46
CA LYS A 7 10.18 6.48 -4.60
C LYS A 7 9.06 7.22 -3.90
N VAL A 8 9.35 7.75 -2.72
CA VAL A 8 8.39 8.55 -1.95
C VAL A 8 8.77 10.02 -2.09
N PRO A 9 7.96 10.85 -2.75
CA PRO A 9 8.26 12.27 -2.90
C PRO A 9 8.03 13.02 -1.56
N ALA A 10 8.46 14.28 -1.48
CA ALA A 10 8.33 15.07 -0.26
C ALA A 10 6.85 15.25 0.16
N GLY A 11 6.58 15.40 1.46
CA GLY A 11 5.21 15.59 1.96
C GLY A 11 4.41 14.30 2.10
N TYR A 12 5.08 13.15 2.17
CA TYR A 12 4.48 11.86 2.50
C TYR A 12 5.17 11.23 3.71
N ALA A 13 4.42 10.49 4.52
CA ALA A 13 4.94 9.69 5.61
C ALA A 13 4.48 8.24 5.45
N VAL A 14 5.43 7.31 5.50
CA VAL A 14 5.13 5.88 5.62
C VAL A 14 4.78 5.60 7.07
N THR A 15 3.53 5.22 7.34
CA THR A 15 3.01 4.98 8.70
C THR A 15 2.98 3.50 9.07
N PHE A 16 2.98 2.62 8.07
CA PHE A 16 3.11 1.17 8.24
C PHE A 16 3.77 0.57 6.99
N ASN A 17 4.64 -0.44 7.14
CA ASN A 17 5.28 -1.08 5.99
C ASN A 17 5.73 -2.52 6.26
N LYS A 18 5.12 -3.45 5.52
CA LYS A 18 5.47 -4.86 5.32
C LYS A 18 5.37 -5.24 3.84
N PHE A 19 5.48 -4.30 2.92
CA PHE A 19 5.45 -4.60 1.50
C PHE A 19 6.83 -5.07 1.03
N TYR A 20 7.05 -6.39 1.03
CA TYR A 20 8.32 -7.01 0.66
C TYR A 20 8.40 -7.33 -0.84
N ASP A 21 9.61 -7.26 -1.40
CA ASP A 21 9.90 -7.74 -2.76
C ASP A 21 10.08 -9.27 -2.72
N ILE A 22 8.97 -9.99 -2.67
CA ILE A 22 8.93 -11.45 -2.61
C ILE A 22 7.68 -11.99 -3.33
N ASP A 23 7.81 -13.19 -3.89
CA ASP A 23 6.70 -13.95 -4.49
C ASP A 23 6.00 -14.86 -3.45
N PRO A 24 4.68 -15.07 -3.58
CA PRO A 24 3.96 -16.01 -2.72
C PRO A 24 4.34 -17.44 -3.10
N VAL A 25 4.55 -18.29 -2.09
CA VAL A 25 4.93 -19.69 -2.24
C VAL A 25 3.76 -20.56 -1.82
N LEU A 26 3.27 -21.45 -2.69
CA LEU A 26 2.19 -22.37 -2.34
C LEU A 26 2.67 -23.39 -1.30
N SER A 27 1.90 -23.58 -0.24
CA SER A 27 2.18 -24.58 0.80
C SER A 27 1.99 -26.01 0.26
N GLU A 28 2.90 -26.92 0.60
CA GLU A 28 2.83 -28.32 0.17
C GLU A 28 1.54 -29.00 0.70
N GLY A 29 0.80 -29.66 -0.19
CA GLY A 29 -0.44 -30.34 0.15
C GLY A 29 -1.65 -29.43 0.39
N ASN A 30 -1.55 -28.14 0.04
CA ASN A 30 -2.66 -27.20 0.05
C ASN A 30 -2.85 -26.57 -1.35
N ASP A 31 -4.10 -26.28 -1.72
CA ASP A 31 -4.43 -25.69 -3.02
C ASP A 31 -4.54 -24.15 -2.99
N TYR A 32 -4.54 -23.55 -1.79
CA TYR A 32 -4.84 -22.14 -1.58
C TYR A 32 -3.85 -21.43 -0.64
N LEU A 33 -3.34 -22.11 0.40
CA LEU A 33 -2.56 -21.45 1.44
C LEU A 33 -1.12 -21.13 0.98
N ILE A 34 -0.70 -19.90 1.23
CA ILE A 34 0.68 -19.46 1.05
C ILE A 34 1.54 -19.96 2.23
N GLU A 35 2.69 -20.58 1.96
CA GLU A 35 3.67 -20.99 2.99
C GLU A 35 4.25 -19.75 3.71
N ASN A 36 4.66 -18.75 2.93
CA ASN A 36 5.17 -17.47 3.41
C ASN A 36 4.05 -16.43 3.63
N TRP A 37 2.88 -16.86 4.10
CA TRP A 37 1.66 -16.03 4.25
C TRP A 37 1.85 -14.75 5.07
N GLY A 38 2.82 -14.72 6.00
CA GLY A 38 3.08 -13.53 6.82
C GLY A 38 3.52 -12.28 6.03
N PHE A 39 3.80 -12.41 4.73
CA PHE A 39 4.07 -11.31 3.79
C PHE A 39 2.88 -10.97 2.88
N PHE A 40 1.77 -11.70 3.00
CA PHE A 40 0.60 -11.63 2.11
C PHE A 40 -0.69 -11.54 2.95
N THR A 41 -0.77 -10.48 3.75
CA THR A 41 -1.91 -10.16 4.62
C THR A 41 -2.69 -8.97 4.09
N GLU A 42 -3.89 -8.71 4.64
CA GLU A 42 -4.71 -7.55 4.26
C GLU A 42 -4.03 -6.20 4.59
N ASP A 43 -3.08 -6.16 5.52
CA ASP A 43 -2.31 -4.95 5.85
C ASP A 43 -0.84 -5.10 5.41
N LEU A 44 -0.42 -4.40 4.34
CA LEU A 44 0.96 -4.43 3.84
C LEU A 44 1.66 -3.07 3.84
N LEU A 45 0.98 -1.98 3.53
CA LEU A 45 1.61 -0.66 3.47
C LEU A 45 0.59 0.44 3.69
N GLN A 46 0.96 1.44 4.48
CA GLN A 46 0.21 2.68 4.63
C GLN A 46 1.12 3.89 4.44
N ILE A 47 0.70 4.81 3.57
CA ILE A 47 1.37 6.08 3.32
C ILE A 47 0.36 7.21 3.42
N VAL A 48 0.65 8.20 4.26
CA VAL A 48 -0.21 9.37 4.46
C VAL A 48 0.38 10.61 3.78
N LYS A 49 -0.45 11.38 3.09
CA LYS A 49 -0.09 12.72 2.62
C LYS A 49 -0.05 13.69 3.79
N LEU A 50 1.11 14.29 4.02
CA LEU A 50 1.31 15.29 5.07
C LEU A 50 0.75 16.65 4.67
N LYS A 51 0.34 17.44 5.65
CA LYS A 51 0.02 18.86 5.49
C LYS A 51 1.08 19.72 6.19
N ILE A 52 1.15 21.01 5.85
CA ILE A 52 2.02 21.98 6.51
C ILE A 52 1.18 22.88 7.41
N HIS A 53 1.56 23.00 8.68
CA HIS A 53 1.02 23.99 9.60
C HIS A 53 2.18 24.71 10.30
N ASN A 54 2.18 26.04 10.27
CA ASN A 54 3.25 26.88 10.82
C ASN A 54 4.66 26.46 10.36
N GLY A 55 4.81 26.14 9.08
CA GLY A 55 6.08 25.74 8.47
C GLY A 55 6.58 24.34 8.86
N LYS A 56 5.76 23.54 9.55
CA LYS A 56 6.09 22.16 9.93
C LYS A 56 5.13 21.18 9.29
N TRP A 57 5.68 20.06 8.84
CA TRP A 57 4.88 18.92 8.37
C TRP A 57 4.15 18.26 9.55
N TYR A 58 2.90 17.88 9.33
CA TYR A 58 2.11 17.11 10.27
C TYR A 58 1.20 16.13 9.52
N ILE A 59 0.83 15.04 10.21
CA ILE A 59 -0.20 14.11 9.74
C ILE A 59 -1.54 14.76 10.04
N PRO A 60 -2.40 15.03 9.03
CA PRO A 60 -3.71 15.62 9.25
C PRO A 60 -4.62 14.73 10.11
N GLU A 61 -5.60 15.34 10.77
CA GLU A 61 -6.67 14.58 11.44
C GLU A 61 -7.51 13.82 10.41
N SER A 62 -8.29 12.83 10.89
CA SER A 62 -8.97 11.85 10.05
C SER A 62 -9.69 12.52 8.88
N GLU A 63 -10.62 13.45 9.10
CA GLU A 63 -11.46 14.06 8.05
C GLU A 63 -10.71 14.69 6.86
N ASP A 64 -9.46 15.08 7.06
CA ASP A 64 -8.62 15.81 6.12
C ASP A 64 -7.50 14.96 5.51
N THR A 65 -7.45 13.68 5.87
CA THR A 65 -6.41 12.73 5.52
C THR A 65 -6.61 12.18 4.11
N LEU A 66 -5.50 12.06 3.38
CA LEU A 66 -5.41 11.21 2.19
C LEU A 66 -4.39 10.12 2.49
N LEU A 67 -4.82 8.88 2.34
CA LEU A 67 -4.04 7.70 2.70
C LEU A 67 -4.00 6.72 1.52
N PHE A 68 -2.81 6.21 1.25
CA PHE A 68 -2.63 5.02 0.42
C PHE A 68 -2.62 3.81 1.34
N ASP A 69 -3.50 2.86 1.07
CA ASP A 69 -3.59 1.57 1.75
C ASP A 69 -3.29 0.45 0.76
N LEU A 70 -2.53 -0.54 1.18
CA LEU A 70 -2.19 -1.68 0.35
C LEU A 70 -2.31 -2.95 1.19
N GLY A 71 -3.05 -3.91 0.64
CA GLY A 71 -3.22 -5.24 1.19
C GLY A 71 -3.10 -6.33 0.14
N TRP A 72 -3.07 -7.58 0.59
CA TRP A 72 -3.24 -8.77 -0.23
C TRP A 72 -4.58 -9.44 0.09
N TYR A 73 -5.40 -9.67 -0.93
CA TYR A 73 -6.76 -10.20 -0.78
C TYR A 73 -7.04 -11.35 -1.76
N PRO A 74 -7.65 -12.45 -1.29
CA PRO A 74 -7.90 -12.79 0.12
C PRO A 74 -6.61 -13.02 0.91
N ASP A 75 -6.63 -12.74 2.21
CA ASP A 75 -5.48 -12.95 3.10
C ASP A 75 -4.93 -14.38 2.93
N SER A 76 -3.61 -14.50 2.85
CA SER A 76 -2.89 -15.78 2.85
C SER A 76 -3.23 -16.73 1.68
N ASP A 77 -4.03 -16.29 0.70
CA ASP A 77 -4.44 -17.11 -0.46
C ASP A 77 -3.50 -16.88 -1.65
N ILE A 78 -2.97 -17.97 -2.22
CA ILE A 78 -2.07 -17.99 -3.38
C ILE A 78 -2.71 -17.36 -4.62
N ASN A 79 -4.03 -17.40 -4.72
CA ASN A 79 -4.83 -16.82 -5.79
C ASN A 79 -5.24 -15.38 -5.49
N GLY A 80 -4.87 -14.87 -4.33
CA GLY A 80 -5.03 -13.47 -3.98
C GLY A 80 -4.19 -12.55 -4.86
N HIS A 81 -4.38 -11.27 -4.62
CA HIS A 81 -3.73 -10.19 -5.34
C HIS A 81 -3.53 -9.00 -4.42
N TYR A 82 -2.57 -8.16 -4.77
CA TYR A 82 -2.44 -6.87 -4.13
C TYR A 82 -3.62 -5.98 -4.51
N HIS A 83 -4.16 -5.27 -3.54
CA HIS A 83 -5.17 -4.25 -3.71
C HIS A 83 -4.64 -2.94 -3.13
N LEU A 84 -4.34 -1.98 -4.01
CA LEU A 84 -3.89 -0.64 -3.64
C LEU A 84 -5.07 0.31 -3.72
N GLN A 85 -5.31 1.07 -2.66
CA GLN A 85 -6.38 2.05 -2.56
C GLN A 85 -5.81 3.42 -2.18
N LEU A 86 -6.36 4.47 -2.78
CA LEU A 86 -6.31 5.82 -2.25
C LEU A 86 -7.65 6.08 -1.58
N VAL A 87 -7.62 6.36 -0.28
CA VAL A 87 -8.81 6.63 0.53
C VAL A 87 -8.74 8.01 1.17
N ASP A 88 -9.92 8.56 1.44
CA ASP A 88 -10.06 9.77 2.24
C ASP A 88 -10.06 9.45 3.76
N GLY A 89 -10.19 10.50 4.54
CA GLY A 89 -10.29 10.46 5.99
C GLY A 89 -11.39 9.62 6.64
N LYS A 90 -12.40 9.27 5.84
CA LYS A 90 -13.56 8.47 6.24
C LYS A 90 -13.50 7.07 5.64
N TRP A 91 -12.35 6.67 5.09
CA TRP A 91 -12.14 5.41 4.38
C TRP A 91 -12.99 5.25 3.12
N ASN A 92 -13.43 6.36 2.50
CA ASN A 92 -14.06 6.27 1.19
C ASN A 92 -12.97 6.06 0.14
N GLU A 93 -13.11 5.01 -0.66
CA GLU A 93 -12.22 4.76 -1.80
C GLU A 93 -12.39 5.85 -2.86
N MET A 94 -11.30 6.51 -3.20
CA MET A 94 -11.22 7.51 -4.25
C MET A 94 -10.66 6.92 -5.55
N LYS A 95 -9.74 5.96 -5.44
CA LYS A 95 -9.05 5.30 -6.55
C LYS A 95 -8.53 3.95 -6.07
N SER A 96 -8.62 2.92 -6.91
CA SER A 96 -8.05 1.61 -6.60
C SER A 96 -7.48 0.89 -7.82
N ILE A 97 -6.57 -0.04 -7.55
CA ILE A 97 -6.05 -0.98 -8.54
C ILE A 97 -5.73 -2.31 -7.87
N SER A 98 -6.07 -3.40 -8.57
CA SER A 98 -5.78 -4.76 -8.14
C SER A 98 -4.85 -5.45 -9.14
N SER A 99 -3.80 -6.10 -8.64
CA SER A 99 -2.90 -6.88 -9.47
C SER A 99 -2.09 -7.87 -8.64
N LYS A 100 -1.76 -9.03 -9.21
CA LYS A 100 -0.78 -9.94 -8.61
C LYS A 100 0.66 -9.47 -8.81
N ASP A 101 0.89 -8.61 -9.80
CA ASP A 101 2.19 -8.03 -10.11
C ASP A 101 2.50 -6.85 -9.18
N ARG A 102 3.38 -7.11 -8.20
CA ARG A 102 3.86 -6.10 -7.24
C ARG A 102 4.60 -4.92 -7.88
N PHE A 103 5.23 -5.11 -9.05
CA PHE A 103 5.93 -4.02 -9.75
C PHE A 103 4.95 -3.04 -10.38
N LEU A 104 3.83 -3.56 -10.91
CA LEU A 104 2.72 -2.73 -11.38
C LEU A 104 2.12 -1.92 -10.23
N ILE A 105 1.89 -2.54 -9.07
CA ILE A 105 1.39 -1.85 -7.87
C ILE A 105 2.35 -0.77 -7.40
N LYS A 106 3.65 -1.07 -7.35
CA LYS A 106 4.70 -0.10 -7.04
C LYS A 106 4.64 1.11 -7.98
N VAL A 107 4.59 0.88 -9.29
CA VAL A 107 4.54 1.97 -10.29
C VAL A 107 3.28 2.81 -10.08
N ALA A 108 2.12 2.19 -9.92
CA ALA A 108 0.86 2.90 -9.68
C ALA A 108 0.93 3.77 -8.40
N LEU A 109 1.43 3.23 -7.29
CA LEU A 109 1.59 3.96 -6.04
C LEU A 109 2.50 5.20 -6.22
N GLU A 110 3.66 5.03 -6.86
CA GLU A 110 4.60 6.12 -7.12
C GLU A 110 3.99 7.20 -8.03
N GLU A 111 3.29 6.80 -9.09
CA GLU A 111 2.60 7.72 -10.01
C GLU A 111 1.49 8.49 -9.30
N TRP A 112 0.69 7.84 -8.45
CA TRP A 112 -0.41 8.51 -7.75
C TRP A 112 0.09 9.50 -6.71
N MET A 113 1.19 9.21 -6.00
CA MET A 113 1.84 10.17 -5.11
C MET A 113 2.32 11.40 -5.89
N GLU A 114 2.93 11.21 -7.06
CA GLU A 114 3.41 12.29 -7.92
C GLU A 114 2.24 13.13 -8.51
N GLU A 115 1.16 12.49 -8.95
CA GLU A 115 -0.07 13.16 -9.43
C GLU A 115 -0.63 14.12 -8.37
N LEU A 116 -0.71 13.66 -7.12
CA LEU A 116 -1.24 14.43 -6.01
C LEU A 116 -0.33 15.60 -5.59
N GLN A 117 0.93 15.66 -6.03
CA GLN A 117 1.80 16.82 -5.78
C GLN A 117 1.52 18.01 -6.72
N LYS A 118 0.91 17.77 -7.88
CA LYS A 118 0.71 18.79 -8.93
C LYS A 118 -0.56 19.61 -8.75
N VAL A 119 -1.32 19.35 -7.69
CA VAL A 119 -2.61 19.98 -7.35
C VAL A 119 -2.42 20.97 -6.21
#